data_AF-A0A3Q9GBI5-F1
#
_entry.id   AF-A0A3Q9GBI5-F1
#
_cell.length_a   1.000
_cell.length_b   1.000
_cell.length_c   1.000
_cell.angle_alpha   90.00
_cell.angle_beta   90.00
_cell.angle_gamma   90.00
#
_symmetry.space_group_name_H-M   'P 1'
#
loop_
_entity.id
_entity.type
_entity.pdbx_description
1 polymer ?
#
loop_
_entity_poly.entity_id
_entity_poly.type
_entity_poly.pdbx_seq_one_letter_code
_entity_poly.pdbx_strand_id
1 'polypeptide(L)'
;MNNKINCLLGAVILMISANSVMATTLTHNLVATQEKMSVIEGHKSPLITPYAAIKKKNESPLARALAQLPSQSTADALDAPFNVDKTLTLEVSELKDSSGLVYLGGKVSAAELSGYLDQLKNELGEEQYVIYRQHQSARDHQSFHVTLINPYEYQTLNKEKLKKLPSFKVTLHGVGRVAKGAKESYFVVTSSADGQFIRQKLLLKNKDFHVTLGFSPDDVFGVSKGRDTLIKK
;
A
#
# COMPACT_ATOMS: atom_id res chain seq x y z
N MET A 1 -25.25 -4.89 -70.27
CA MET A 1 -25.59 -3.51 -70.69
C MET A 1 -25.37 -2.63 -69.46
N ASN A 2 -24.20 -1.99 -69.33
CA ASN A 2 -23.91 -0.59 -69.69
C ASN A 2 -24.93 0.39 -69.07
N ASN A 3 -24.61 1.47 -68.33
CA ASN A 3 -23.35 2.21 -68.22
C ASN A 3 -23.44 3.32 -67.13
N LYS A 4 -22.28 3.90 -66.75
CA LYS A 4 -21.99 5.21 -66.09
C LYS A 4 -22.11 5.25 -64.56
N ILE A 5 -21.03 5.32 -63.76
CA ILE A 5 -19.84 6.21 -63.72
C ILE A 5 -20.23 7.69 -63.71
N ASN A 6 -20.12 8.32 -62.55
CA ASN A 6 -19.71 9.72 -62.42
C ASN A 6 -18.79 9.88 -61.20
N CYS A 7 -17.57 10.28 -61.54
CA CYS A 7 -16.47 10.68 -60.68
C CYS A 7 -16.64 12.17 -60.36
N LEU A 8 -16.40 12.60 -59.13
CA LEU A 8 -16.08 14.00 -58.86
C LEU A 8 -15.03 14.10 -57.74
N LEU A 9 -13.86 14.57 -58.16
CA LEU A 9 -12.73 15.05 -57.36
C LEU A 9 -13.15 16.19 -56.44
N GLY A 10 -12.56 16.24 -55.24
CA GLY A 10 -12.71 17.38 -54.33
C GLY A 10 -11.62 17.45 -53.25
N ALA A 11 -10.51 18.09 -53.62
CA ALA A 11 -9.54 18.84 -52.79
C ALA A 11 -8.88 18.18 -51.55
N VAL A 12 -7.58 17.93 -51.72
CA VAL A 12 -6.56 17.83 -50.65
C VAL A 12 -6.40 19.20 -49.99
N ILE A 13 -6.55 19.27 -48.66
CA ILE A 13 -6.05 20.39 -47.85
C ILE A 13 -5.02 19.81 -46.87
N LEU A 14 -3.77 20.06 -47.19
CA LEU A 14 -2.61 19.85 -46.33
C LEU A 14 -2.57 21.03 -45.34
N MET A 15 -2.81 20.79 -44.06
CA MET A 15 -2.49 21.76 -43.00
C MET A 15 -1.33 21.23 -42.17
N ILE A 16 -0.16 21.78 -42.49
CA ILE A 16 1.02 21.76 -41.63
C ILE A 16 0.80 22.83 -40.56
N SER A 17 0.86 22.47 -39.28
CA SER A 17 1.17 23.43 -38.24
C SER A 17 2.09 22.82 -37.19
N ALA A 18 3.01 23.67 -36.76
CA ALA A 18 4.30 23.34 -36.22
C ALA A 18 4.30 23.01 -34.72
N ASN A 19 5.34 22.26 -34.37
CA ASN A 19 5.97 22.01 -33.08
C ASN A 19 5.61 22.96 -31.92
N SER A 20 5.34 22.34 -30.77
CA SER A 20 5.64 22.91 -29.45
C SER A 20 6.11 21.77 -28.54
N VAL A 21 7.43 21.63 -28.46
CA VAL A 21 8.13 20.93 -27.38
C VAL A 21 8.40 21.99 -26.32
N MET A 22 7.87 21.81 -25.12
CA MET A 22 8.37 22.50 -23.93
C MET A 22 8.61 21.46 -22.83
N ALA A 23 9.86 21.01 -22.77
CA ALA A 23 10.44 20.40 -21.60
C ALA A 23 10.86 21.53 -20.65
N THR A 24 10.38 21.51 -19.40
CA THR A 24 10.89 22.36 -18.33
C THR A 24 11.58 21.48 -17.30
N THR A 25 12.90 21.35 -17.48
CA THR A 25 13.83 20.97 -16.42
C THR A 25 14.05 22.17 -15.50
N LEU A 26 13.90 21.98 -14.19
CA LEU A 26 14.39 22.94 -13.21
C LEU A 26 15.14 22.18 -12.12
N THR A 27 16.46 22.17 -12.27
CA THR A 27 17.44 21.75 -11.27
C THR A 27 18.15 22.98 -10.71
N HIS A 28 18.67 22.80 -9.50
CA HIS A 28 19.68 23.59 -8.77
C HIS A 28 19.20 24.81 -7.99
N ASN A 29 19.28 24.66 -6.66
CA ASN A 29 19.98 25.63 -5.82
C ASN A 29 20.76 24.88 -4.72
N LEU A 30 22.07 24.79 -4.94
CA LEU A 30 23.11 24.42 -3.98
C LEU A 30 24.14 25.54 -4.05
N VAL A 31 24.19 26.38 -3.02
CA VAL A 31 25.30 27.32 -2.71
C VAL A 31 25.33 27.34 -1.19
N ALA A 32 26.22 26.60 -0.51
CA ALA A 32 27.65 26.85 -0.36
C ALA A 32 27.94 28.20 0.32
N THR A 33 28.03 28.19 1.64
CA THR A 33 28.88 29.12 2.38
C THR A 33 29.76 28.31 3.32
N GLN A 34 31.02 28.19 2.92
CA GLN A 34 32.12 27.72 3.72
C GLN A 34 33.20 28.79 3.64
N GLU A 35 33.53 29.39 4.78
CA GLU A 35 34.80 30.04 5.13
C GLU A 35 34.66 30.32 6.65
N LYS A 36 35.50 29.77 7.53
CA LYS A 36 36.88 30.23 7.72
C LYS A 36 37.63 29.22 8.59
N MET A 37 38.81 28.79 8.11
CA MET A 37 39.82 28.10 8.91
C MET A 37 40.54 29.09 9.84
N SER A 38 40.82 28.65 11.07
CA SER A 38 42.07 29.01 11.77
C SER A 38 42.52 27.84 12.64
N VAL A 39 43.72 27.37 12.34
CA VAL A 39 44.55 26.38 13.03
C VAL A 39 45.00 26.91 14.40
N ILE A 40 45.12 26.03 15.41
CA ILE A 40 46.25 25.93 16.37
C ILE A 40 46.10 24.61 17.15
N GLU A 41 47.19 23.84 17.20
CA GLU A 41 47.37 22.58 17.95
C GLU A 41 47.47 22.80 19.47
N GLY A 42 47.20 21.73 20.25
CA GLY A 42 48.03 21.41 21.41
C GLY A 42 47.36 21.24 22.78
N HIS A 43 47.21 19.97 23.18
CA HIS A 43 47.52 19.41 24.51
C HIS A 43 46.62 19.65 25.76
N LYS A 44 46.32 18.49 26.39
CA LYS A 44 46.04 18.17 27.81
C LYS A 44 44.58 18.04 28.28
N SER A 45 44.23 16.79 28.62
CA SER A 45 43.20 16.44 29.62
C SER A 45 43.60 16.92 31.03
N PRO A 46 42.64 17.16 31.93
CA PRO A 46 42.27 16.10 32.89
C PRO A 46 40.77 16.04 33.32
N LEU A 47 40.31 14.80 33.53
CA LEU A 47 39.57 14.21 34.67
C LEU A 47 38.28 14.87 35.29
N ILE A 48 37.25 13.99 35.48
CA ILE A 48 36.18 13.91 36.53
C ILE A 48 34.76 14.50 36.28
N THR A 49 33.85 13.59 35.84
CA THR A 49 32.40 13.29 36.18
C THR A 49 31.34 14.38 36.48
N PRO A 50 30.04 14.04 36.63
CA PRO A 50 29.15 13.26 35.75
C PRO A 50 27.82 14.02 35.51
N TYR A 51 27.24 14.00 34.30
CA TYR A 51 25.83 14.39 34.15
C TYR A 51 25.08 13.40 33.28
N ALA A 52 24.21 12.66 33.95
CA ALA A 52 23.07 11.98 33.39
C ALA A 52 22.17 12.98 32.66
N ALA A 53 21.86 12.68 31.40
CA ALA A 53 20.62 13.10 30.75
C ALA A 53 20.33 12.13 29.62
N ILE A 54 19.77 10.97 29.96
CA ILE A 54 19.09 10.11 28.99
C ILE A 54 17.91 10.94 28.46
N LYS A 55 18.09 11.57 27.29
CA LYS A 55 16.97 12.13 26.54
C LYS A 55 16.06 10.97 26.17
N LYS A 56 14.89 10.90 26.81
CA LYS A 56 13.76 10.08 26.36
C LYS A 56 13.53 10.38 24.89
N LYS A 57 13.87 9.40 24.04
CA LYS A 57 13.40 9.34 22.67
C LYS A 57 11.88 9.28 22.77
N ASN A 58 11.19 10.30 22.27
CA ASN A 58 9.74 10.24 22.10
C ASN A 58 9.47 9.15 21.07
N GLU A 59 9.27 7.93 21.56
CA GLU A 59 8.75 6.84 20.76
C GLU A 59 7.42 7.31 20.16
N SER A 60 7.28 7.14 18.85
CA SER A 60 6.05 7.51 18.17
C SER A 60 4.89 6.74 18.83
N PRO A 61 3.67 7.30 18.85
CA PRO A 61 2.49 6.59 19.36
C PRO A 61 2.33 5.19 18.74
N LEU A 62 2.82 5.01 17.50
CA LEU A 62 2.89 3.73 16.81
C LEU A 62 3.92 2.76 17.43
N ALA A 63 5.14 3.22 17.73
CA ALA A 63 6.14 2.38 18.40
C ALA A 63 5.62 1.91 19.78
N ARG A 64 4.91 2.78 20.49
CA ARG A 64 4.27 2.45 21.76
C ARG A 64 3.10 1.46 21.61
N ALA A 65 2.30 1.58 20.55
CA ALA A 65 1.22 0.64 20.24
C ALA A 65 1.75 -0.73 19.78
N LEU A 66 2.85 -0.76 19.02
CA LEU A 66 3.52 -1.99 18.60
C LEU A 66 4.19 -2.71 19.78
N ALA A 67 4.75 -1.96 20.74
CA ALA A 67 5.30 -2.52 21.98
C ALA A 67 4.24 -3.08 22.94
N GLN A 68 2.94 -2.78 22.71
CA GLN A 68 1.81 -3.25 23.52
C GLN A 68 1.11 -4.48 22.93
N LEU A 69 1.58 -5.02 21.81
CA LEU A 69 1.16 -6.35 21.35
C LEU A 69 1.66 -7.39 22.36
N PRO A 70 0.79 -8.31 22.86
CA PRO A 70 1.21 -9.30 23.84
C PRO A 70 2.25 -10.23 23.21
N SER A 71 3.50 -10.11 23.64
CA SER A 71 4.53 -11.13 23.47
C SER A 71 4.23 -12.29 24.44
N GLN A 72 3.22 -13.09 24.11
CA GLN A 72 3.09 -14.41 24.72
C GLN A 72 4.00 -15.37 23.96
N SER A 73 5.21 -15.51 24.47
CA SER A 73 6.09 -16.65 24.21
C SER A 73 5.49 -17.91 24.83
N THR A 74 4.54 -18.54 24.13
CA THR A 74 4.20 -19.95 24.35
C THR A 74 5.11 -20.78 23.44
N ALA A 75 6.21 -21.28 24.00
CA ALA A 75 7.18 -22.11 23.29
C ALA A 75 6.66 -23.52 22.93
N ASP A 76 5.37 -23.84 23.17
CA ASP A 76 4.82 -25.19 23.02
C ASP A 76 3.67 -25.30 21.99
N ALA A 77 3.55 -24.37 21.03
CA ALA A 77 2.55 -24.44 19.95
C ALA A 77 3.12 -24.26 18.53
N LEU A 78 4.42 -24.55 18.36
CA LEU A 78 5.05 -24.66 17.05
C LEU A 78 4.73 -26.05 16.49
N ASP A 79 3.65 -26.18 15.71
CA ASP A 79 3.52 -27.18 14.62
C ASP A 79 2.11 -27.27 14.00
N ALA A 80 1.14 -26.46 14.44
CA ALA A 80 -0.08 -26.29 13.65
C ALA A 80 0.25 -25.36 12.45
N PRO A 81 0.11 -25.82 11.19
CA PRO A 81 0.38 -24.96 10.05
C PRO A 81 -0.62 -23.79 10.08
N PHE A 82 -0.11 -22.57 10.12
CA PHE A 82 -0.86 -21.31 10.00
C PHE A 82 -1.44 -21.11 8.57
N ASN A 83 -1.89 -22.19 7.94
CA ASN A 83 -2.35 -22.28 6.54
C ASN A 83 -3.82 -22.71 6.44
N VAL A 84 -4.61 -22.55 7.51
CA VAL A 84 -6.04 -22.82 7.41
C VAL A 84 -6.73 -21.58 6.84
N ASP A 85 -7.35 -21.74 5.67
CA ASP A 85 -8.20 -20.73 5.05
C ASP A 85 -9.22 -20.19 6.06
N LYS A 86 -9.21 -18.88 6.31
CA LYS A 86 -10.12 -18.23 7.27
C LYS A 86 -11.14 -17.38 6.55
N THR A 87 -12.43 -17.64 6.75
CA THR A 87 -13.50 -16.86 6.10
C THR A 87 -14.11 -15.84 7.05
N LEU A 88 -14.21 -14.59 6.60
CA LEU A 88 -14.80 -13.45 7.31
C LEU A 88 -15.97 -12.89 6.52
N THR A 89 -17.00 -12.40 7.20
CA THR A 89 -18.06 -11.59 6.60
C THR A 89 -17.78 -10.12 6.90
N LEU A 90 -17.61 -9.30 5.88
CA LEU A 90 -17.25 -7.88 6.04
C LEU A 90 -18.41 -6.97 5.65
N GLU A 91 -18.74 -6.03 6.53
CA GLU A 91 -19.67 -4.94 6.23
C GLU A 91 -19.02 -3.92 5.28
N VAL A 92 -19.77 -3.51 4.25
CA VAL A 92 -19.30 -2.49 3.31
C VAL A 92 -19.45 -1.12 3.95
N SER A 93 -18.35 -0.36 4.00
CA SER A 93 -18.32 0.99 4.55
C SER A 93 -17.54 1.94 3.66
N GLU A 94 -17.85 3.23 3.75
CA GLU A 94 -17.04 4.28 3.15
C GLU A 94 -15.74 4.45 3.93
N LEU A 95 -14.64 4.43 3.21
CA LEU A 95 -13.30 4.66 3.69
C LEU A 95 -12.69 5.83 2.92
N LYS A 96 -11.63 6.44 3.49
CA LYS A 96 -10.92 7.56 2.87
C LYS A 96 -9.44 7.25 2.80
N ASP A 97 -8.82 7.53 1.67
CA ASP A 97 -7.37 7.42 1.51
C ASP A 97 -6.66 8.63 2.12
N SER A 98 -5.33 8.62 2.11
CA SER A 98 -4.50 9.70 2.65
C SER A 98 -4.63 11.03 1.90
N SER A 99 -5.23 11.04 0.70
CA SER A 99 -5.56 12.24 -0.08
C SER A 99 -7.00 12.74 0.14
N GLY A 100 -7.79 12.00 0.93
CA GLY A 100 -9.18 12.30 1.23
C GLY A 100 -10.19 11.75 0.23
N LEU A 101 -9.75 10.98 -0.79
CA LEU A 101 -10.68 10.37 -1.74
C LEU A 101 -11.43 9.21 -1.09
N VAL A 102 -12.73 9.17 -1.36
CA VAL A 102 -13.65 8.15 -0.81
C VAL A 102 -13.62 6.89 -1.66
N TYR A 103 -13.66 5.74 -0.99
CA TYR A 103 -13.74 4.42 -1.60
C TYR A 103 -14.57 3.47 -0.71
N LEU A 104 -14.92 2.28 -1.21
CA LEU A 104 -15.67 1.28 -0.44
C LEU A 104 -14.82 0.06 -0.11
N GLY A 105 -14.93 -0.40 1.13
CA GLY A 105 -14.26 -1.60 1.58
C GLY A 105 -14.83 -2.15 2.88
N GLY A 106 -14.30 -3.30 3.28
CA GLY A 106 -14.60 -3.94 4.55
C GLY A 106 -13.40 -3.88 5.48
N LYS A 107 -13.59 -3.38 6.71
CA LYS A 107 -12.52 -3.35 7.73
C LYS A 107 -12.25 -4.76 8.25
N VAL A 108 -10.98 -5.06 8.50
CA VAL A 108 -10.53 -6.31 9.11
C VAL A 108 -9.85 -5.97 10.43
N SER A 109 -10.18 -6.69 11.49
CA SER A 109 -9.57 -6.44 12.80
C SER A 109 -8.13 -6.96 12.82
N ALA A 110 -7.26 -6.32 13.61
CA ALA A 110 -5.89 -6.80 13.80
C ALA A 110 -5.85 -8.21 14.44
N ALA A 111 -6.85 -8.56 15.25
CA ALA A 111 -6.97 -9.88 15.86
C ALA A 111 -7.21 -10.97 14.80
N GLU A 112 -7.96 -10.67 13.74
CA GLU A 112 -8.11 -11.59 12.61
C GLU A 112 -6.80 -11.79 11.83
N LEU A 113 -5.85 -10.86 11.96
CA LEU A 113 -4.61 -10.80 11.19
C LEU A 113 -3.37 -11.19 11.97
N SER A 114 -3.48 -11.50 13.27
CA SER A 114 -2.33 -11.64 14.18
C SER A 114 -1.26 -12.58 13.65
N GLY A 115 -1.60 -13.83 13.30
CA GLY A 115 -0.60 -14.77 12.82
C GLY A 115 -0.05 -14.43 11.41
N TYR A 116 -0.77 -13.66 10.59
CA TYR A 116 -0.24 -13.17 9.32
C TYR A 116 0.78 -12.04 9.57
N LEU A 117 0.54 -11.22 10.59
CA LEU A 117 1.49 -10.20 11.06
C LEU A 117 2.73 -10.84 11.68
N ASP A 118 2.58 -11.92 12.45
CA ASP A 118 3.70 -12.69 12.98
C ASP A 118 4.50 -13.32 11.84
N GLN A 119 3.83 -13.89 10.82
CA GLN A 119 4.51 -14.37 9.63
C GLN A 119 5.28 -13.23 8.94
N LEU A 120 4.64 -12.08 8.69
CA LEU A 120 5.33 -10.92 8.10
C LEU A 120 6.57 -10.51 8.90
N LYS A 121 6.45 -10.51 10.22
CA LYS A 121 7.54 -10.17 11.14
C LYS A 121 8.70 -11.15 11.03
N ASN A 122 8.40 -12.44 10.92
CA ASN A 122 9.41 -13.48 10.72
C ASN A 122 10.09 -13.37 9.34
N GLU A 123 9.37 -13.00 8.29
CA GLU A 123 9.94 -12.80 6.95
C GLU A 123 10.87 -11.57 6.88
N LEU A 124 10.53 -10.49 7.58
CA LEU A 124 11.24 -9.22 7.50
C LEU A 124 12.33 -9.04 8.57
N GLY A 125 12.17 -9.68 9.72
CA GLY A 125 12.87 -9.29 10.95
C GLY A 125 12.30 -8.02 11.58
N GLU A 126 12.69 -7.77 12.83
CA GLU A 126 12.12 -6.69 13.68
C GLU A 126 12.22 -5.29 13.06
N GLU A 127 13.42 -4.91 12.59
CA GLU A 127 13.69 -3.56 12.11
C GLU A 127 12.87 -3.21 10.86
N GLN A 128 12.87 -4.10 9.88
CA GLN A 128 12.13 -3.93 8.64
C GLN A 128 10.63 -4.05 8.86
N TYR A 129 10.19 -4.95 9.75
CA TYR A 129 8.78 -5.08 10.12
C TYR A 129 8.20 -3.74 10.59
N VAL A 130 8.90 -3.03 11.48
CA VAL A 130 8.46 -1.72 11.99
C VAL A 130 8.30 -0.71 10.84
N ILE A 131 9.27 -0.64 9.93
CA ILE A 131 9.25 0.29 8.78
C ILE A 131 8.05 -0.02 7.88
N TYR A 132 7.88 -1.28 7.50
CA TYR A 132 6.81 -1.72 6.58
C TYR A 132 5.43 -1.48 7.19
N ARG A 133 5.26 -1.77 8.49
CA ARG A 133 4.02 -1.48 9.23
C ARG A 133 3.75 0.01 9.35
N GLN A 134 4.78 0.83 9.54
CA GLN A 134 4.64 2.29 9.62
C GLN A 134 4.14 2.88 8.31
N HIS A 135 4.70 2.48 7.17
CA HIS A 135 4.22 2.96 5.86
C HIS A 135 2.76 2.58 5.60
N GLN A 136 2.39 1.32 5.87
CA GLN A 136 0.98 0.90 5.73
C GLN A 136 0.07 1.68 6.67
N SER A 137 0.46 1.84 7.95
CA SER A 137 -0.36 2.53 8.94
C SER A 137 -0.54 4.01 8.61
N ALA A 138 0.48 4.65 8.06
CA ALA A 138 0.40 6.05 7.62
C ALA A 138 -0.56 6.21 6.43
N ARG A 139 -0.49 5.31 5.45
CA ARG A 139 -1.38 5.33 4.27
C ARG A 139 -2.84 4.99 4.61
N ASP A 140 -3.05 3.99 5.46
CA ASP A 140 -4.37 3.39 5.72
C ASP A 140 -4.98 3.84 7.05
N HIS A 141 -4.47 4.92 7.65
CA HIS A 141 -4.96 5.46 8.92
C HIS A 141 -5.04 4.40 10.03
N GLN A 142 -3.97 3.61 10.17
CA GLN A 142 -3.81 2.56 11.19
C GLN A 142 -4.87 1.44 11.09
N SER A 143 -5.56 1.32 9.96
CA SER A 143 -6.60 0.32 9.75
C SER A 143 -6.16 -0.75 8.74
N PHE A 144 -6.75 -1.94 8.87
CA PHE A 144 -6.69 -2.97 7.84
C PHE A 144 -8.04 -3.08 7.16
N HIS A 145 -8.03 -3.28 5.85
CA HIS A 145 -9.25 -3.39 5.08
C HIS A 145 -9.04 -4.17 3.79
N VAL A 146 -10.13 -4.69 3.25
CA VAL A 146 -10.21 -5.17 1.87
C VAL A 146 -10.93 -4.09 1.05
N THR A 147 -10.25 -3.55 0.04
CA THR A 147 -10.88 -2.61 -0.91
C THR A 147 -11.82 -3.36 -1.85
N LEU A 148 -13.11 -3.03 -1.81
CA LEU A 148 -14.14 -3.56 -2.72
C LEU A 148 -14.23 -2.72 -4.00
N ILE A 149 -14.21 -1.40 -3.84
CA ILE A 149 -14.23 -0.39 -4.92
C ILE A 149 -13.13 0.61 -4.60
N ASN A 150 -12.23 0.88 -5.56
CA ASN A 150 -11.13 1.82 -5.33
C ASN A 150 -11.57 3.29 -5.49
N PRO A 151 -10.75 4.28 -5.05
CA PRO A 151 -11.14 5.69 -5.12
C PRO A 151 -11.54 6.18 -6.51
N TYR A 152 -10.84 5.75 -7.56
CA TYR A 152 -11.12 6.17 -8.93
C TYR A 152 -12.40 5.54 -9.48
N GLU A 153 -12.61 4.25 -9.22
CA GLU A 153 -13.86 3.55 -9.55
C GLU A 153 -15.04 4.23 -8.85
N TYR A 154 -14.89 4.55 -7.57
CA TYR A 154 -15.93 5.20 -6.78
C TYR A 154 -16.41 6.48 -7.45
N GLN A 155 -15.52 7.35 -7.94
CA GLN A 155 -15.90 8.62 -8.60
C GLN A 155 -16.84 8.44 -9.79
N THR A 156 -16.70 7.34 -10.53
CA THR A 156 -17.48 7.10 -11.76
C THR A 156 -18.83 6.42 -11.52
N LEU A 157 -19.06 5.87 -10.32
CA LEU A 157 -20.25 5.09 -10.00
C LEU A 157 -21.42 5.96 -9.53
N ASN A 158 -22.63 5.56 -9.91
CA ASN A 158 -23.86 6.13 -9.38
C ASN A 158 -23.99 5.80 -7.88
N LYS A 159 -23.95 6.83 -7.03
CA LYS A 159 -23.96 6.72 -5.57
C LYS A 159 -25.23 6.07 -5.01
N GLU A 160 -26.37 6.19 -5.69
CA GLU A 160 -27.61 5.54 -5.26
C GLU A 160 -27.50 4.02 -5.29
N LYS A 161 -26.69 3.46 -6.21
CA LYS A 161 -26.40 2.02 -6.26
C LYS A 161 -25.47 1.56 -5.13
N LEU A 162 -24.77 2.48 -4.47
CA LEU A 162 -23.78 2.17 -3.43
C LEU A 162 -24.38 2.13 -2.02
N LYS A 163 -25.49 2.84 -1.78
CA LYS A 163 -26.13 2.95 -0.45
C LYS A 163 -26.67 1.63 0.12
N LYS A 164 -26.80 0.58 -0.68
CA LYS A 164 -27.43 -0.70 -0.30
C LYS A 164 -26.59 -1.92 -0.67
N LEU A 165 -25.27 -1.78 -0.69
CA LEU A 165 -24.41 -2.93 -0.92
C LEU A 165 -24.49 -3.88 0.29
N PRO A 166 -24.70 -5.19 0.07
CA PRO A 166 -24.67 -6.16 1.15
C PRO A 166 -23.25 -6.33 1.68
N SER A 167 -23.12 -6.89 2.87
CA SER A 167 -21.85 -7.45 3.33
C SER A 167 -21.37 -8.55 2.38
N PHE A 168 -20.06 -8.81 2.41
CA PHE A 168 -19.42 -9.75 1.49
C PHE A 168 -18.46 -10.66 2.24
N LYS A 169 -18.44 -11.94 1.85
CA LYS A 169 -17.53 -12.93 2.44
C LYS A 169 -16.16 -12.85 1.79
N VAL A 170 -15.11 -12.87 2.59
CA VAL A 170 -13.72 -12.96 2.14
C VAL A 170 -13.05 -14.17 2.78
N THR A 171 -12.28 -14.93 2.02
CA THR A 171 -11.44 -16.01 2.54
C THR A 171 -9.98 -15.57 2.49
N LEU A 172 -9.31 -15.60 3.63
CA LEU A 172 -7.89 -15.30 3.82
C LEU A 172 -7.07 -16.57 3.59
N HIS A 173 -6.09 -16.52 2.68
CA HIS A 173 -5.33 -17.70 2.25
C HIS A 173 -3.91 -17.79 2.84
N GLY A 174 -3.25 -16.65 3.03
CA GLY A 174 -1.82 -16.64 3.38
C GLY A 174 -1.18 -15.29 3.07
N VAL A 175 0.06 -15.11 3.55
CA VAL A 175 0.85 -13.94 3.19
C VAL A 175 1.37 -14.09 1.76
N GLY A 176 1.04 -13.11 0.93
CA GLY A 176 1.62 -12.91 -0.39
C GLY A 176 2.65 -11.78 -0.39
N ARG A 177 3.55 -11.84 -1.37
CA ARG A 177 4.61 -10.86 -1.58
C ARG A 177 4.71 -10.50 -3.06
N VAL A 178 4.91 -9.22 -3.34
CA VAL A 178 5.30 -8.74 -4.67
C VAL A 178 6.42 -7.72 -4.55
N ALA A 179 7.31 -7.71 -5.53
CA ALA A 179 8.36 -6.72 -5.65
C ALA A 179 8.42 -6.16 -7.07
N LYS A 180 8.69 -4.86 -7.20
CA LYS A 180 8.89 -4.16 -8.48
C LYS A 180 9.92 -3.05 -8.31
N GLY A 181 11.11 -3.26 -8.88
CA GLY A 181 12.25 -2.37 -8.64
C GLY A 181 12.65 -2.39 -7.17
N ALA A 182 12.80 -1.22 -6.55
CA ALA A 182 13.11 -1.08 -5.12
C ALA A 182 11.86 -1.18 -4.21
N LYS A 183 10.67 -1.38 -4.77
CA LYS A 183 9.40 -1.43 -4.02
C LYS A 183 9.02 -2.86 -3.73
N GLU A 184 8.53 -3.09 -2.53
CA GLU A 184 8.04 -4.37 -2.07
C GLU A 184 6.80 -4.22 -1.21
N SER A 185 5.84 -5.12 -1.40
CA SER A 185 4.60 -5.16 -0.62
C SER A 185 4.28 -6.57 -0.14
N TYR A 186 3.87 -6.65 1.12
CA TYR A 186 3.29 -7.83 1.73
C TYR A 186 1.82 -7.60 2.06
N PHE A 187 1.02 -8.63 1.86
CA PHE A 187 -0.42 -8.57 2.02
C PHE A 187 -0.97 -9.97 2.29
N VAL A 188 -2.14 -10.06 2.91
CA VAL A 188 -2.88 -11.32 2.93
C VAL A 188 -3.59 -11.47 1.59
N VAL A 189 -3.33 -12.57 0.88
CA VAL A 189 -4.07 -12.92 -0.33
C VAL A 189 -5.47 -13.32 0.07
N THR A 190 -6.48 -12.72 -0.57
CA THR A 190 -7.88 -13.04 -0.28
C THR A 190 -8.68 -13.37 -1.52
N SER A 191 -9.65 -14.26 -1.38
CA SER A 191 -10.68 -14.51 -2.39
C SER A 191 -12.05 -14.08 -1.88
N SER A 192 -12.93 -13.67 -2.79
CA SER A 192 -14.29 -13.26 -2.46
C SER A 192 -15.19 -13.39 -3.68
N ALA A 193 -15.96 -14.48 -3.76
CA ALA A 193 -16.95 -14.64 -4.81
C ALA A 193 -18.03 -13.54 -4.73
N ASP A 194 -18.49 -13.25 -3.51
CA ASP A 194 -19.46 -12.17 -3.23
C ASP A 194 -18.92 -10.81 -3.69
N GLY A 195 -17.65 -10.50 -3.37
CA GLY A 195 -16.99 -9.27 -3.78
C GLY A 195 -16.88 -9.15 -5.30
N GLN A 196 -16.49 -10.21 -6.01
CA GLN A 196 -16.49 -10.19 -7.48
C GLN A 196 -17.89 -10.01 -8.04
N PHE A 197 -18.90 -10.66 -7.46
CA PHE A 197 -20.29 -10.54 -7.90
C PHE A 197 -20.83 -9.12 -7.71
N ILE A 198 -20.53 -8.46 -6.59
CA ILE A 198 -20.85 -7.05 -6.37
C ILE A 198 -20.17 -6.18 -7.43
N ARG A 199 -18.88 -6.40 -7.70
CA ARG A 199 -18.13 -5.67 -8.74
C ARG A 199 -18.76 -5.84 -10.12
N GLN A 200 -19.13 -7.06 -10.49
CA GLN A 200 -19.80 -7.37 -11.75
C GLN A 200 -21.14 -6.64 -11.89
N LYS A 201 -21.98 -6.61 -10.84
CA LYS A 201 -23.24 -5.85 -10.83
C LYS A 201 -23.05 -4.34 -11.03
N LEU A 202 -21.89 -3.83 -10.62
CA LEU A 202 -21.48 -2.44 -10.81
C LEU A 202 -20.72 -2.21 -12.13
N LEU A 203 -20.61 -3.23 -12.99
CA LEU A 203 -19.85 -3.21 -14.25
C LEU A 203 -18.36 -2.90 -14.07
N LEU A 204 -17.81 -3.23 -12.89
CA LEU A 204 -16.39 -3.13 -12.60
C LEU A 204 -15.67 -4.42 -12.99
N LYS A 205 -14.39 -4.29 -13.37
CA LYS A 205 -13.54 -5.43 -13.70
C LYS A 205 -13.29 -6.31 -12.47
N ASN A 206 -13.03 -7.60 -12.69
CA ASN A 206 -12.50 -8.46 -11.63
C ASN A 206 -11.15 -7.91 -11.15
N LYS A 207 -10.83 -8.14 -9.88
CA LYS A 207 -9.52 -7.78 -9.32
C LYS A 207 -9.10 -8.75 -8.22
N ASP A 208 -7.80 -8.74 -7.90
CA ASP A 208 -7.31 -9.44 -6.72
C ASP A 208 -7.72 -8.70 -5.45
N PHE A 209 -8.37 -9.42 -4.53
CA PHE A 209 -8.63 -8.93 -3.19
C PHE A 209 -7.44 -9.27 -2.30
N HIS A 210 -7.14 -8.36 -1.38
CA HIS A 210 -6.04 -8.51 -0.45
C HIS A 210 -6.23 -7.58 0.74
N VAL A 211 -5.52 -7.86 1.82
CA VAL A 211 -5.36 -6.95 2.97
C VAL A 211 -3.89 -6.57 3.04
N THR A 212 -3.56 -5.29 2.82
CA THR A 212 -2.16 -4.85 2.90
C THR A 212 -1.62 -4.98 4.33
N LEU A 213 -0.50 -5.69 4.49
CA LEU A 213 0.18 -5.86 5.77
C LEU A 213 1.39 -4.94 5.90
N GLY A 214 2.01 -4.49 4.82
CA GLY A 214 3.20 -3.64 4.90
C GLY A 214 3.86 -3.46 3.55
N PHE A 215 4.60 -2.36 3.37
CA PHE A 215 5.36 -2.13 2.16
C PHE A 215 6.52 -1.15 2.39
N SER A 216 7.49 -1.16 1.48
CA SER A 216 8.58 -0.20 1.48
C SER A 216 9.18 0.00 0.08
N PRO A 217 9.62 1.22 -0.28
CA PRO A 217 9.25 2.48 0.35
C PRO A 217 7.77 2.84 0.11
N ASP A 218 7.19 2.37 -1.01
CA ASP A 218 5.78 2.56 -1.38
C ASP A 218 5.15 1.22 -1.76
N ASP A 219 3.81 1.18 -1.78
CA ASP A 219 3.09 0.01 -2.27
C ASP A 219 3.34 -0.21 -3.79
N VAL A 220 3.31 -1.47 -4.18
CA VAL A 220 3.42 -1.94 -5.55
C VAL A 220 2.02 -2.04 -6.16
N PHE A 221 1.79 -1.27 -7.21
CA PHE A 221 0.55 -1.25 -8.01
C PHE A 221 0.75 -1.86 -9.41
N GLY A 222 -0.36 -2.24 -10.06
CA GLY A 222 -0.36 -2.70 -11.45
C GLY A 222 0.24 -4.09 -11.67
N VAL A 223 0.33 -4.90 -10.62
CA VAL A 223 0.75 -6.31 -10.65
C VAL A 223 -0.33 -7.17 -9.99
N SER A 224 -0.35 -8.47 -10.28
CA SER A 224 -1.25 -9.39 -9.58
C SER A 224 -0.90 -9.46 -8.09
N LYS A 225 -1.93 -9.59 -7.26
CA LYS A 225 -1.84 -9.85 -5.82
C LYS A 225 -2.66 -11.11 -5.47
N GLY A 226 -2.76 -12.03 -6.44
CA GLY A 226 -3.52 -13.27 -6.37
C GLY A 226 -2.77 -14.41 -5.69
N ARG A 227 -3.30 -15.63 -5.82
CA ARG A 227 -2.75 -16.84 -5.18
C ARG A 227 -1.35 -17.23 -5.66
N ASP A 228 -0.98 -16.82 -6.86
CA ASP A 228 0.37 -16.97 -7.42
C ASP A 228 1.45 -16.22 -6.63
N THR A 229 1.05 -15.23 -5.81
CA THR A 229 1.96 -14.42 -4.99
C THR A 229 2.19 -14.96 -3.58
N LEU A 230 1.51 -16.05 -3.19
CA LEU A 230 1.64 -16.66 -1.86
C LEU A 230 3.09 -17.08 -1.59
N ILE A 231 3.62 -16.68 -0.44
CA ILE A 231 4.91 -17.16 0.05
C ILE A 231 4.72 -18.62 0.47
N LYS A 232 5.37 -19.54 -0.23
CA LYS A 232 5.35 -20.96 0.14
C LYS A 232 6.24 -21.15 1.38
N LYS A 233 5.72 -21.83 2.39
CA LYS A 233 6.51 -22.42 3.48
C LYS A 233 6.79 -23.87 3.16
#